data_AF-V7FEF1-F1
#
_entry.id   AF-V7FEF1-F1
#
_cell.length_a   1.000
_cell.length_b   1.000
_cell.length_c   1.000
_cell.angle_alpha   90.00
_cell.angle_beta   90.00
_cell.angle_gamma   90.00
#
_symmetry.space_group_name_H-M   'P 1'
#
loop_
_entity.id
_entity.type
_entity.pdbx_description
1 polymer ?
#
loop_
_entity_poly.entity_id
_entity_poly.type
_entity_poly.pdbx_seq_one_letter_code
_entity_poly.pdbx_strand_id
1 'polypeptide(L)'
;MKPRRNLDEDRTLNVLLGWKADQPPFQTSLVEQCSIALATPLRNLTGEQIRLLVSQGFGLEYVVPKAISILTENPLIAVTFHDGDLLMNCLKISPEFWMENQDLWIELDGILRSFDQTMSDIGKHRPQFDSAWEILSGQDAGIARSKKA
;
A
#
# COMPACT_ATOMS: atom_id res chain seq x y z
N MET A 1 -18.49 4.77 16.22
CA MET A 1 -17.69 5.54 15.24
C MET A 1 -16.68 6.36 16.03
N LYS A 2 -15.38 6.03 15.97
CA LYS A 2 -14.32 6.87 16.56
C LYS A 2 -14.19 8.16 15.74
N PRO A 3 -13.88 9.30 16.36
CA PRO A 3 -13.76 10.56 15.63
C PRO A 3 -12.64 10.42 14.60
N ARG A 4 -12.97 10.66 13.32
CA ARG A 4 -11.95 10.87 12.29
C ARG A 4 -11.03 11.97 12.82
N ARG A 5 -9.70 11.75 12.84
CA ARG A 5 -8.75 12.87 13.01
C ARG A 5 -9.23 13.97 12.07
N ASN A 6 -9.55 15.14 12.62
CA ASN A 6 -10.03 16.26 11.82
C ASN A 6 -8.82 16.85 11.09
N LEU A 7 -8.36 16.14 10.05
CA LEU A 7 -7.30 16.60 9.17
C LEU A 7 -7.88 17.75 8.35
N ASP A 8 -7.18 18.87 8.30
CA ASP A 8 -7.53 19.98 7.42
C ASP A 8 -7.14 19.59 5.98
N GLU A 9 -8.05 18.86 5.35
CA GLU A 9 -7.88 18.21 4.05
C GLU A 9 -7.68 19.22 2.91
N ASP A 10 -8.05 20.49 3.10
CA ASP A 10 -7.91 21.56 2.13
C ASP A 10 -6.51 22.21 2.13
N ARG A 11 -5.70 21.94 3.16
CA ARG A 11 -4.34 22.45 3.28
C ARG A 11 -3.32 21.52 2.64
N THR A 12 -2.22 22.11 2.17
CA THR A 12 -1.05 21.37 1.70
C THR A 12 -0.20 20.91 2.88
N LEU A 13 0.61 19.86 2.68
CA LEU A 13 1.52 19.38 3.71
C LEU A 13 2.56 20.42 4.11
N ASN A 14 3.06 21.22 3.17
CA ASN A 14 3.95 22.34 3.52
C ASN A 14 3.31 23.27 4.55
N VAL A 15 2.04 23.64 4.35
CA VAL A 15 1.36 24.52 5.31
C VAL A 15 1.12 23.77 6.62
N LEU A 16 0.71 22.50 6.60
CA LEU A 16 0.46 21.69 7.81
C LEU A 16 1.73 21.50 8.67
N LEU A 17 2.88 21.30 8.02
CA LEU A 17 4.18 21.13 8.66
C LEU A 17 4.88 22.45 9.01
N GLY A 18 4.32 23.58 8.59
CA GLY A 18 4.95 24.90 8.74
C GLY A 18 6.21 25.08 7.89
N TRP A 19 6.36 24.31 6.81
CA TRP A 19 7.49 24.39 5.89
C TRP A 19 7.28 25.49 4.86
N LYS A 20 8.36 26.19 4.51
CA LYS A 20 8.36 27.16 3.42
C LYS A 20 8.58 26.43 2.10
N ALA A 21 7.88 26.87 1.06
CA ALA A 21 8.09 26.42 -0.31
C ALA A 21 9.34 27.09 -0.90
N ASP A 22 10.50 26.82 -0.31
CA ASP A 22 11.78 27.30 -0.80
C ASP A 22 12.29 26.37 -1.92
N GLN A 23 13.11 26.90 -2.83
CA GLN A 23 13.72 26.05 -3.84
C GLN A 23 14.70 25.07 -3.20
N PRO A 24 14.63 23.78 -3.55
CA PRO A 24 15.54 22.79 -3.00
C PRO A 24 16.98 23.07 -3.46
N PRO A 25 17.98 22.74 -2.64
CA PRO A 25 19.38 22.97 -2.98
C PRO A 25 19.87 22.09 -4.14
N PHE A 26 19.13 21.02 -4.47
CA PHE A 26 19.42 20.10 -5.56
C PHE A 26 18.16 19.80 -6.37
N GLN A 27 18.24 19.86 -7.69
CA GLN A 27 17.16 19.52 -8.61
C GLN A 27 17.36 18.09 -9.11
N THR A 28 16.92 17.12 -8.31
CA THR A 28 16.75 15.74 -8.78
C THR A 28 15.27 15.46 -8.95
N SER A 29 14.92 14.52 -9.82
CA SER A 29 13.53 14.11 -10.05
C SER A 29 12.82 13.71 -8.74
N LEU A 30 13.51 13.03 -7.82
CA LEU A 30 12.97 12.67 -6.52
C LEU A 30 12.58 13.91 -5.69
N VAL A 31 13.48 14.91 -5.64
CA VAL A 31 13.27 16.13 -4.87
C VAL A 31 12.15 16.97 -5.48
N GLU A 32 12.08 17.06 -6.81
CA GLU A 32 11.00 17.74 -7.53
C GLU A 32 9.64 17.09 -7.24
N GLN A 33 9.55 15.76 -7.33
CA GLN A 33 8.30 15.04 -7.05
C GLN A 33 7.86 15.19 -5.60
N CYS A 34 8.81 15.15 -4.64
CA CYS A 34 8.50 15.40 -3.23
C CYS A 34 8.00 16.83 -3.02
N SER A 35 8.63 17.82 -3.65
CA SER A 35 8.22 19.23 -3.56
C SER A 35 6.80 19.43 -4.09
N ILE A 36 6.48 18.84 -5.25
CA ILE A 36 5.13 18.86 -5.83
C ILE A 36 4.13 18.20 -4.87
N ALA A 37 4.44 17.03 -4.33
CA ALA A 37 3.58 16.32 -3.40
C ALA A 37 3.33 17.14 -2.11
N LEU A 38 4.36 17.73 -1.53
CA LEU A 38 4.25 18.57 -0.33
C LEU A 38 3.43 19.86 -0.57
N ALA A 39 3.45 20.38 -1.80
CA ALA A 39 2.66 21.53 -2.22
C ALA A 39 1.23 21.17 -2.69
N THR A 40 0.86 19.89 -2.69
CA THR A 40 -0.49 19.43 -3.06
C THR A 40 -1.40 19.41 -1.83
N PRO A 41 -2.66 19.89 -1.90
CA PRO A 41 -3.63 19.75 -0.80
C PRO A 41 -3.81 18.29 -0.40
N LEU A 42 -3.97 18.02 0.90
CA LEU A 42 -4.04 16.65 1.43
C LEU A 42 -5.13 15.80 0.76
N ARG A 43 -6.29 16.39 0.46
CA ARG A 43 -7.38 15.71 -0.26
C ARG A 43 -7.05 15.33 -1.70
N ASN A 44 -6.09 16.03 -2.31
CA ASN A 44 -5.75 15.90 -3.73
C ASN A 44 -4.48 15.07 -3.94
N LEU A 45 -3.85 14.56 -2.88
CA LEU A 45 -2.70 13.68 -3.01
C LEU A 45 -3.09 12.41 -3.77
N THR A 46 -2.31 12.10 -4.80
CA THR A 46 -2.46 10.83 -5.53
C THR A 46 -1.88 9.68 -4.71
N GLY A 47 -2.26 8.44 -5.06
CA GLY A 47 -1.65 7.25 -4.46
C GLY A 47 -0.12 7.26 -4.58
N GLU A 48 0.40 7.62 -5.76
CA GLU A 48 1.84 7.72 -6.02
C GLU A 48 2.52 8.74 -5.10
N GLN A 49 1.93 9.93 -4.95
CA GLN A 49 2.44 10.94 -4.04
C GLN A 49 2.39 10.48 -2.57
N ILE A 50 1.33 9.79 -2.15
CA ILE A 50 1.23 9.21 -0.79
C ILE A 50 2.34 8.18 -0.59
N ARG A 51 2.50 7.22 -1.51
CA ARG A 51 3.54 6.19 -1.45
C ARG A 51 4.94 6.82 -1.43
N LEU A 52 5.16 7.86 -2.21
CA LEU A 52 6.42 8.60 -2.24
C LEU A 52 6.71 9.25 -0.89
N LEU A 53 5.77 10.02 -0.35
CA LEU A 53 5.93 10.74 0.91
C LEU A 53 6.12 9.79 2.10
N VAL A 54 5.40 8.67 2.13
CA VAL A 54 5.62 7.60 3.13
C VAL A 54 7.05 7.07 3.03
N SER A 55 7.54 6.78 1.82
CA SER A 55 8.90 6.26 1.63
C SER A 55 10.01 7.22 2.05
N GLN A 56 9.74 8.53 1.99
CA GLN A 56 10.68 9.58 2.40
C GLN A 56 10.51 10.00 3.87
N GLY A 57 9.47 9.51 4.55
CA GLY A 57 9.20 9.88 5.94
C GLY A 57 8.61 11.29 6.12
N PHE A 58 8.03 11.89 5.08
CA PHE A 58 7.53 13.26 5.16
C PHE A 58 6.07 13.32 5.60
N GLY A 59 5.82 14.10 6.66
CA GLY A 59 4.46 14.37 7.15
C GLY A 59 3.67 13.11 7.50
N LEU A 60 4.32 12.09 8.05
CA LEU A 60 3.75 10.76 8.31
C LEU A 60 2.42 10.81 9.07
N GLU A 61 2.27 11.74 10.02
CA GLU A 61 1.04 11.95 10.79
C GLU A 61 -0.19 12.30 9.92
N TYR A 62 0.03 12.86 8.72
CA TYR A 62 -1.01 13.21 7.74
C TYR A 62 -1.11 12.17 6.62
N VAL A 63 0.01 11.63 6.14
CA VAL A 63 0.01 10.74 4.96
C VAL A 63 -0.29 9.28 5.29
N VAL A 64 0.10 8.78 6.47
CA VAL A 64 -0.18 7.40 6.89
C VAL A 64 -1.69 7.12 7.02
N PRO A 65 -2.52 8.01 7.60
CA PRO A 65 -3.98 7.83 7.58
C PRO A 65 -4.56 7.66 6.17
N LYS A 66 -4.04 8.40 5.18
CA LYS A 66 -4.46 8.28 3.77
C LYS A 66 -3.99 6.95 3.19
N ALA A 67 -2.77 6.54 3.49
CA ALA A 67 -2.25 5.23 3.07
C ALA A 67 -3.09 4.07 3.63
N ILE A 68 -3.44 4.11 4.93
CA ILE A 68 -4.30 3.11 5.58
C ILE A 68 -5.68 3.07 4.92
N SER A 69 -6.25 4.23 4.57
CA SER A 69 -7.54 4.29 3.86
C SER A 69 -7.48 3.54 2.52
N ILE A 70 -6.40 3.73 1.74
CA ILE A 70 -6.18 3.01 0.47
C ILE A 70 -5.97 1.51 0.72
N LEU A 71 -5.14 1.15 1.70
CA LEU A 71 -4.82 -0.24 2.02
C LEU A 71 -6.00 -1.03 2.59
N THR A 72 -6.95 -0.34 3.22
CA THR A 72 -8.21 -0.93 3.69
C THR A 72 -9.04 -1.44 2.52
N GLU A 73 -9.02 -0.75 1.38
CA GLU A 73 -9.72 -1.18 0.17
C GLU A 73 -8.98 -2.29 -0.56
N ASN A 74 -7.66 -2.18 -0.70
CA ASN A 74 -6.82 -3.19 -1.32
C ASN A 74 -5.38 -3.20 -0.75
N PRO A 75 -5.01 -4.19 0.09
CA PRO A 75 -3.66 -4.30 0.64
C PRO A 75 -2.56 -4.54 -0.39
N LEU A 76 -2.91 -5.11 -1.56
CA LEU A 76 -1.98 -5.43 -2.65
C LEU A 76 -2.07 -4.43 -3.82
N ILE A 77 -2.63 -3.24 -3.60
CA ILE A 77 -2.69 -2.21 -4.63
C ILE A 77 -1.29 -1.94 -5.23
N ALA A 78 -1.20 -1.93 -6.56
CA ALA A 78 -0.03 -1.45 -7.28
C ALA A 78 -0.18 0.06 -7.49
N VAL A 79 0.60 0.85 -6.74
CA VAL A 79 0.55 2.30 -6.86
C VAL A 79 1.53 2.79 -7.91
N THR A 80 2.78 2.33 -7.87
CA THR A 80 3.84 2.84 -8.76
C THR A 80 4.70 1.73 -9.35
N PHE A 81 5.16 0.78 -8.52
CA PHE A 81 6.21 -0.16 -8.94
C PHE A 81 5.73 -1.61 -9.05
N HIS A 82 5.06 -2.09 -8.01
CA HIS A 82 4.63 -3.48 -7.88
C HIS A 82 3.44 -3.58 -6.94
N ASP A 83 2.73 -4.71 -6.99
CA ASP A 83 1.63 -5.00 -6.06
C ASP A 83 2.10 -4.88 -4.61
N GLY A 84 1.31 -4.19 -3.80
CA GLY A 84 1.58 -3.97 -2.37
C GLY A 84 2.73 -3.01 -2.07
N ASP A 85 3.22 -2.24 -3.04
CA ASP A 85 4.32 -1.29 -2.82
C ASP A 85 4.03 -0.27 -1.73
N LEU A 86 2.80 0.25 -1.64
CA LEU A 86 2.38 1.14 -0.55
C LEU A 86 2.47 0.46 0.83
N LEU A 87 1.96 -0.78 0.94
CA LEU A 87 2.03 -1.56 2.18
C LEU A 87 3.48 -1.75 2.62
N MET A 88 4.35 -2.14 1.68
CA MET A 88 5.77 -2.35 1.96
C MET A 88 6.49 -1.09 2.45
N ASN A 89 6.09 0.10 1.99
CA ASN A 89 6.64 1.36 2.50
C ASN A 89 6.11 1.67 3.90
N CYS A 90 4.83 1.41 4.19
CA CYS A 90 4.29 1.59 5.53
C CYS A 90 5.00 0.68 6.56
N LEU A 91 5.26 -0.58 6.23
CA LEU A 91 5.96 -1.52 7.11
C LEU A 91 7.42 -1.13 7.40
N LYS A 92 8.01 -0.25 6.60
CA LYS A 92 9.39 0.26 6.78
C LYS A 92 9.46 1.53 7.63
N ILE A 93 8.31 2.11 8.00
CA ILE A 93 8.26 3.25 8.91
C ILE A 93 8.86 2.85 10.27
N SER A 94 9.60 3.77 10.88
CA SER A 94 10.33 3.47 12.12
C SER A 94 9.40 3.15 13.29
N PRO A 95 9.85 2.32 14.26
CA PRO A 95 9.05 1.99 15.43
C PRO A 95 8.60 3.21 16.26
N GLU A 96 9.41 4.27 16.31
CA GLU A 96 9.14 5.48 17.09
C GLU A 96 7.84 6.15 16.63
N PHE A 97 7.61 6.25 15.32
CA PHE A 97 6.37 6.79 14.77
C PHE A 97 5.15 6.00 15.24
N TRP A 98 5.24 4.67 15.25
CA TRP A 98 4.15 3.79 15.66
C TRP A 98 3.90 3.85 17.17
N MET A 99 4.94 4.04 17.99
CA MET A 99 4.79 4.24 19.43
C MET A 99 4.03 5.53 19.75
N GLU A 100 4.24 6.59 18.95
CA GLU A 100 3.54 7.87 19.06
C GLU A 100 2.13 7.86 18.42
N ASN A 101 1.88 6.96 17.47
CA ASN A 101 0.63 6.84 16.71
C ASN A 101 0.03 5.42 16.80
N GLN A 102 -0.23 4.97 18.02
CA GLN A 102 -0.69 3.60 18.29
C GLN A 102 -2.04 3.29 17.64
N ASP A 103 -2.90 4.29 17.48
CA ASP A 103 -4.17 4.16 16.76
C ASP A 103 -3.93 3.75 15.29
N LEU A 104 -3.02 4.41 14.60
CA LEU A 104 -2.65 4.07 13.22
C LEU A 104 -1.99 2.69 13.13
N TRP A 105 -1.17 2.34 14.12
CA TRP A 105 -0.57 1.01 14.19
C TRP A 105 -1.64 -0.07 14.30
N ILE A 106 -2.65 0.11 15.17
CA ILE A 106 -3.75 -0.83 15.35
C ILE A 106 -4.54 -1.00 14.05
N GLU A 107 -4.80 0.09 13.33
CA GLU A 107 -5.50 0.03 12.05
C GLU A 107 -4.71 -0.77 11.00
N LEU A 108 -3.40 -0.51 10.87
CA LEU A 108 -2.55 -1.26 9.94
C LEU A 108 -2.40 -2.73 10.35
N ASP A 109 -2.23 -3.03 11.64
CA ASP A 109 -2.19 -4.42 12.16
C ASP A 109 -3.50 -5.16 11.87
N GLY A 110 -4.65 -4.49 11.95
CA GLY A 110 -5.93 -5.06 11.55
C GLY A 110 -5.96 -5.51 10.09
N ILE A 111 -5.41 -4.69 9.18
CA ILE A 111 -5.28 -5.02 7.75
C ILE A 111 -4.36 -6.25 7.58
N LEU A 112 -3.19 -6.25 8.24
CA LEU A 112 -2.22 -7.34 8.16
C LEU A 112 -2.82 -8.66 8.64
N ARG A 113 -3.52 -8.66 9.78
CA ARG A 113 -4.19 -9.87 10.30
C ARG A 113 -5.23 -10.42 9.35
N SER A 114 -6.04 -9.55 8.74
CA SER A 114 -7.02 -9.96 7.74
C SER A 114 -6.34 -10.57 6.52
N PHE A 115 -5.21 -10.01 6.11
CA PHE A 115 -4.42 -10.51 4.99
C PHE A 115 -3.77 -11.86 5.31
N ASP A 116 -3.18 -12.02 6.49
CA ASP A 116 -2.62 -13.30 6.97
C ASP A 116 -3.68 -14.40 7.00
N GLN A 117 -4.89 -14.08 7.47
CA GLN A 117 -6.02 -15.01 7.46
C GLN A 117 -6.39 -15.42 6.03
N THR A 118 -6.44 -14.46 5.11
CA THR A 118 -6.74 -14.72 3.69
C THR A 118 -5.68 -15.64 3.08
N MET A 119 -4.40 -15.38 3.34
CA MET A 119 -3.30 -16.23 2.86
C MET A 119 -3.34 -17.64 3.46
N SER A 120 -3.72 -17.77 4.73
CA SER A 120 -3.97 -19.07 5.36
C SER A 120 -5.07 -19.83 4.64
N ASP A 121 -6.19 -19.18 4.33
CA ASP A 121 -7.33 -19.81 3.67
C ASP A 121 -7.02 -20.18 2.22
N ILE A 122 -6.30 -19.33 1.48
CA ILE A 122 -5.76 -19.68 0.17
C ILE A 122 -4.91 -20.95 0.28
N GLY A 123 -4.02 -21.02 1.27
CA GLY A 123 -3.17 -22.20 1.50
C GLY A 123 -3.97 -23.49 1.72
N LYS A 124 -5.12 -23.42 2.42
CA LYS A 124 -6.02 -24.58 2.63
C LYS A 124 -6.69 -25.04 1.34
N HIS A 125 -7.06 -24.12 0.46
CA HIS A 125 -7.79 -24.43 -0.78
C HIS A 125 -6.88 -24.68 -1.98
N ARG A 126 -5.61 -24.25 -1.91
CA ARG A 126 -4.64 -24.37 -3.00
C ARG A 126 -4.45 -25.81 -3.52
N PRO A 127 -4.37 -26.85 -2.68
CA PRO A 127 -4.23 -28.23 -3.16
C PRO A 127 -5.40 -28.68 -4.05
N GLN A 128 -6.64 -28.31 -3.69
CA GLN A 128 -7.82 -28.66 -4.48
C GLN A 128 -7.76 -28.02 -5.88
N PHE A 129 -7.29 -26.77 -5.96
CA PHE A 129 -7.07 -26.08 -7.23
C PHE A 129 -5.96 -26.77 -8.05
N ASP A 130 -4.83 -27.10 -7.43
CA ASP A 130 -3.70 -27.72 -8.11
C ASP A 130 -4.04 -29.14 -8.64
N SER A 131 -4.85 -29.93 -7.91
CA SER A 131 -5.32 -31.25 -8.38
C SER A 131 -6.14 -31.18 -9.67
N ALA A 132 -6.82 -30.05 -9.94
CA ALA A 132 -7.54 -29.88 -11.20
C ALA A 132 -6.59 -29.86 -12.41
N TRP A 133 -5.39 -29.29 -12.25
CA TRP A 133 -4.37 -29.27 -13.30
C TRP A 133 -3.83 -30.67 -13.62
N GLU A 134 -3.70 -31.53 -12.60
CA GLU A 134 -3.24 -32.92 -12.78
C GLU A 134 -4.25 -33.75 -13.59
N ILE A 135 -5.55 -33.56 -13.34
CA ILE A 135 -6.62 -34.20 -14.09
C ILE A 135 -6.62 -33.74 -15.55
N LEU A 136 -6.51 -32.42 -15.79
CA LEU A 136 -6.45 -31.84 -17.14
C LEU A 136 -5.22 -32.35 -17.90
N SER A 137 -4.05 -32.33 -17.27
CA SER A 137 -2.79 -32.79 -17.86
C SER A 137 -2.79 -34.31 -18.14
N GLY A 138 -3.50 -35.09 -17.32
CA GLY A 138 -3.68 -36.53 -17.52
C GLY A 138 -4.64 -36.89 -18.65
N GLN A 139 -5.66 -36.06 -18.92
CA GLN A 139 -6.62 -36.26 -20.01
C GLN A 139 -6.00 -36.01 -21.39
N ASP A 140 -5.11 -35.02 -21.54
CA ASP A 140 -4.39 -34.78 -22.80
C ASP A 140 -3.50 -35.97 -23.21
N ALA A 141 -2.89 -36.66 -22.22
CA ALA A 141 -2.10 -37.87 -22.46
C ALA A 141 -2.96 -39.10 -22.82
N GLY A 142 -4.25 -39.08 -22.48
CA GLY A 142 -5.24 -40.12 -22.85
C GLY A 142 -5.79 -39.91 -24.26
N ILE A 143 -6.08 -38.66 -24.66
CA ILE A 143 -6.56 -38.31 -26.00
C ILE A 143 -5.50 -38.62 -27.07
N ALA A 144 -4.21 -38.35 -26.78
CA ALA A 144 -3.12 -38.67 -27.71
C ALA A 144 -2.93 -40.18 -27.96
N ARG A 145 -3.29 -41.04 -26.99
CA ARG A 145 -3.20 -42.50 -27.11
C ARG A 145 -4.40 -43.13 -27.83
N SER A 146 -5.56 -42.49 -27.84
CA SER A 146 -6.77 -43.02 -28.47
C SER A 146 -6.89 -42.76 -29.98
N LYS A 147 -6.00 -41.94 -30.58
CA LYS A 147 -5.98 -41.65 -32.05
C LYS A 147 -5.06 -42.58 -32.87
N LYS A 148 -4.54 -43.67 -32.27
CA LYS A 148 -3.64 -44.65 -32.93
C LYS A 148 -4.23 -46.08 -33.00
N ALA A 149 -5.56 -46.22 -32.97
CA ALA A 149 -6.25 -47.48 -33.21
C ALA A 149 -7.00 -47.43 -34.54
#